data_AF-A0A947X7V3-F1
#
_entry.id   AF-A0A947X7V3-F1
#
_cell.length_a   1.000
_cell.length_b   1.000
_cell.length_c   1.000
_cell.angle_alpha   90.00
_cell.angle_beta   90.00
_cell.angle_gamma   90.00
#
_symmetry.space_group_name_H-M   'P 1'
#
loop_
_entity.id
_entity.type
_entity.pdbx_description
1 polymer ?
#
loop_
_entity_poly.entity_id
_entity_poly.type
_entity_poly.pdbx_seq_one_letter_code
_entity_poly.pdbx_strand_id
1 'polypeptide(L)' 'LVTAGLNDPRVTYWEPAKWVAKLRATKTDDKALLLKTNMGAGHGGKSGRFQSIYETAEEVAFILWQMGEAQ' A
#
# COMPACT_ATOMS: atom_id res chain seq x y z
N LEU A 1 5.50 2.51 0.54
CA LEU A 1 4.06 2.29 0.30
C LEU A 1 3.60 1.17 1.22
N VAL A 2 2.50 1.36 1.96
CA VAL A 2 1.84 0.31 2.75
C VAL A 2 0.54 -0.07 2.04
N THR A 3 0.28 -1.36 1.87
CA THR A 3 -0.92 -1.89 1.20
C THR A 3 -1.82 -2.64 2.19
N ALA A 4 -3.12 -2.63 1.94
CA ALA A 4 -4.12 -3.34 2.74
C ALA A 4 -5.35 -3.70 1.90
N GLY A 5 -6.06 -4.78 2.27
CA GLY A 5 -7.37 -5.11 1.73
C GLY A 5 -8.48 -4.76 2.71
N LEU A 6 -9.54 -4.06 2.27
CA LEU A 6 -10.67 -3.72 3.13
C LEU A 6 -11.34 -4.98 3.71
N ASN A 7 -11.45 -6.03 2.88
CA ASN A 7 -12.14 -7.27 3.20
C ASN A 7 -11.16 -8.39 3.59
N ASP A 8 -9.98 -8.05 4.10
CA ASP A 8 -9.02 -9.06 4.58
C ASP A 8 -9.47 -9.61 5.95
N PRO A 9 -9.89 -10.89 6.02
CA PRO A 9 -10.34 -11.48 7.29
C PRO A 9 -9.19 -11.96 8.17
N ARG A 10 -7.95 -11.99 7.65
CA ARG A 10 -6.75 -12.46 8.35
C ARG A 10 -6.00 -11.30 9.00
N VAL A 11 -5.80 -10.23 8.24
CA VAL A 11 -5.10 -9.01 8.68
C VAL A 11 -5.92 -7.80 8.28
N THR A 12 -6.68 -7.30 9.23
CA THR A 12 -7.71 -6.29 9.00
C THR A 12 -7.11 -4.93 8.62
N TYR A 13 -7.72 -4.20 7.70
CA TYR A 13 -7.16 -2.95 7.14
C TYR A 13 -6.83 -1.86 8.18
N TRP A 14 -7.46 -1.87 9.35
CA TRP A 14 -7.18 -0.89 10.40
C TRP A 14 -5.85 -1.13 11.11
N GLU A 15 -5.28 -2.34 11.03
CA GLU A 15 -3.94 -2.62 11.56
C GLU A 15 -2.86 -1.81 10.84
N PRO A 16 -2.70 -1.91 9.50
CA PRO A 16 -1.78 -1.04 8.76
C PRO A 16 -2.20 0.43 8.82
N ALA A 17 -3.51 0.76 8.93
CA ALA A 17 -3.94 2.15 9.07
C ALA A 17 -3.44 2.81 10.37
N LYS A 18 -3.59 2.12 11.52
CA LYS A 18 -3.05 2.59 12.81
C LYS A 18 -1.53 2.70 12.77
N TRP A 19 -0.86 1.74 12.13
CA TRP A 19 0.60 1.76 12.00
C TRP A 19 1.08 2.95 11.18
N VAL A 20 0.48 3.20 10.01
CA VAL A 20 0.80 4.36 9.18
C VAL A 20 0.49 5.67 9.90
N ALA A 21 -0.63 5.76 10.63
CA ALA A 21 -0.94 6.93 11.44
C ALA A 21 0.16 7.22 12.49
N LYS A 22 0.63 6.17 13.20
CA LYS A 22 1.75 6.29 14.14
C LYS A 22 3.04 6.74 13.45
N LEU A 23 3.40 6.10 12.34
CA LEU A 23 4.61 6.45 11.57
C LEU A 23 4.56 7.90 11.06
N ARG A 24 3.41 8.38 10.60
CA ARG A 24 3.23 9.79 10.18
C ARG A 24 3.41 10.76 11.34
N ALA A 25 2.97 10.40 12.54
CA ALA A 25 3.14 11.23 13.74
C ALA A 25 4.58 11.24 14.27
N THR A 26 5.38 10.20 13.99
CA THR A 26 6.73 10.04 14.57
C THR A 26 7.89 10.15 13.57
N LYS A 27 7.61 10.25 12.26
CA LYS A 27 8.68 10.35 11.25
C LYS A 27 9.42 11.68 11.38
N THR A 28 10.71 11.66 11.07
CA THR A 28 11.62 12.82 11.17
C THR A 28 12.12 13.31 9.81
N ASP A 29 11.77 12.61 8.74
CA ASP A 29 12.13 12.93 7.36
C ASP A 29 10.91 13.38 6.54
N ASP A 30 11.14 13.93 5.35
CA ASP A 30 10.08 14.42 4.45
C ASP A 30 9.69 13.42 3.34
N LYS A 31 10.11 12.15 3.42
CA LYS A 31 9.78 11.12 2.42
C LYS A 31 8.30 10.74 2.45
N ALA A 32 7.78 10.37 1.29
CA ALA A 32 6.38 10.01 1.11
C ALA A 32 6.02 8.71 1.87
N LEU A 33 5.02 8.81 2.74
CA LEU A 33 4.47 7.67 3.48
C LEU A 33 2.99 7.48 3.15
N LEU A 34 2.74 6.59 2.19
CA LEU A 34 1.42 6.32 1.63
C LEU A 34 0.82 5.02 2.21
N LEU A 35 -0.50 5.05 2.42
CA LEU A 35 -1.34 3.88 2.69
C LEU A 35 -2.31 3.73 1.52
N LYS A 36 -2.26 2.58 0.84
CA LYS A 36 -3.21 2.19 -0.20
C LYS A 36 -4.08 1.06 0.34
N THR A 37 -5.36 1.35 0.55
CA THR A 37 -6.37 0.34 0.90
C THR A 37 -7.16 -0.02 -0.35
N ASN A 38 -7.09 -1.29 -0.75
CA ASN A 38 -7.89 -1.81 -1.83
C ASN A 38 -9.29 -2.15 -1.31
N MET A 39 -10.28 -1.38 -1.75
CA MET A 39 -11.66 -1.44 -1.27
C MET A 39 -12.41 -2.72 -1.67
N GLY A 40 -11.91 -3.47 -2.65
CA GLY A 40 -12.51 -4.72 -3.13
C GLY A 40 -11.70 -5.97 -2.81
N ALA A 41 -10.51 -5.84 -2.22
CA ALA A 41 -9.60 -6.95 -1.97
C ALA A 41 -9.72 -7.52 -0.55
N GLY A 42 -9.40 -8.81 -0.43
CA GLY A 42 -9.09 -9.46 0.84
C GLY A 42 -7.58 -9.65 1.02
N HIS A 43 -7.17 -10.68 1.75
CA HIS A 43 -5.75 -10.93 2.05
C HIS A 43 -4.86 -11.13 0.83
N GLY A 44 -5.38 -11.76 -0.22
CA GLY A 44 -4.62 -12.08 -1.42
C GLY A 44 -4.57 -10.96 -2.46
N GLY A 45 -5.01 -9.75 -2.12
CA GLY A 45 -5.21 -8.69 -3.10
C GLY A 45 -6.51 -8.87 -3.88
N LYS A 46 -6.66 -8.11 -4.96
CA LYS A 46 -7.88 -8.11 -5.77
C LYS A 46 -7.95 -9.33 -6.69
N SER A 47 -9.12 -9.96 -6.74
CA SER A 47 -9.37 -11.10 -7.64
C SER A 47 -9.41 -10.65 -9.10
N GLY A 48 -8.66 -11.34 -9.97
CA GLY A 48 -8.73 -11.18 -11.42
C GLY A 48 -7.39 -11.48 -12.09
N ARG A 49 -7.44 -12.01 -13.32
CA ARG A 49 -6.25 -12.50 -14.06
C ARG A 49 -5.08 -11.50 -14.11
N PHE A 50 -5.39 -10.21 -14.23
CA PHE A 50 -4.40 -9.14 -14.37
C PHE A 50 -4.31 -8.23 -13.15
N GLN A 51 -5.14 -8.43 -12.12
CA GLN A 51 -5.20 -7.49 -10.99
C GLN A 51 -3.91 -7.53 -10.16
N SER A 52 -3.31 -8.72 -9.99
CA SER A 52 -2.00 -8.84 -9.35
C SER A 52 -0.92 -8.08 -10.14
N ILE A 53 -0.94 -8.12 -11.48
CA ILE A 53 0.02 -7.40 -12.31
C ILE A 53 -0.12 -5.89 -12.14
N TYR A 54 -1.35 -5.38 -12.08
CA TYR A 54 -1.58 -3.95 -11.82
C TYR A 54 -1.14 -3.54 -10.41
N GLU A 55 -1.43 -4.36 -9.39
CA GLU A 55 -0.96 -4.11 -8.02
C GLU A 55 0.58 -4.08 -7.95
N THR A 56 1.26 -5.04 -8.58
CA THR A 56 2.72 -5.04 -8.70
C THR A 56 3.25 -3.84 -9.48
N ALA A 57 2.61 -3.47 -10.59
CA ALA A 57 3.03 -2.32 -11.39
C ALA A 57 2.97 -1.01 -10.59
N GLU A 58 1.94 -0.81 -9.77
CA GLU A 58 1.84 0.35 -8.88
C GLU A 58 2.91 0.35 -7.78
N GLU A 59 3.24 -0.81 -7.20
CA GLU A 59 4.31 -0.93 -6.21
C GLU A 59 5.68 -0.59 -6.83
N VAL A 60 5.96 -1.14 -8.01
CA VAL A 60 7.20 -0.85 -8.76
C VAL A 60 7.27 0.62 -9.16
N ALA A 61 6.16 1.20 -9.65
CA ALA A 61 6.10 2.62 -9.99
C ALA A 61 6.42 3.51 -8.77
N PHE A 62 5.88 3.19 -7.59
CA PHE A 62 6.19 3.91 -6.36
C PHE A 62 7.67 3.81 -5.97
N ILE A 63 8.28 2.62 -6.15
CA ILE A 63 9.71 2.41 -5.87
C ILE A 63 10.57 3.26 -6.81
N LEU A 64 10.33 3.18 -8.12
CA LEU A 64 11.08 3.95 -9.12
C LEU A 64 10.95 5.46 -8.88
N TRP A 65 9.74 5.93 -8.56
CA TRP A 65 9.50 7.33 -8.21
C TRP A 65 10.27 7.76 -6.96
N GLN A 66 10.28 6.96 -5.89
CA GLN A 66 11.06 7.27 -4.69
C GLN A 66 12.58 7.21 -4.90
N MET A 67 13.03 6.44 -5.89
CA MET A 67 14.44 6.38 -6.30
C MET A 67 14.85 7.52 -7.25
N GLY A 68 13.90 8.29 -7.77
CA GLY A 68 14.17 9.34 -8.77
C GLY A 68 14.33 8.82 -10.19
N GLU A 69 13.96 7.56 -10.44
CA GLU A 69 14.02 6.90 -11.76
C GLU A 69 12.73 7.09 -12.58
N ALA A 70 11.69 7.69 -11.98
CA ALA A 70 10.42 8.03 -12.61
C ALA A 70 9.89 9.36 -12.06
N GLN A 71 9.21 10.14 -12.92
CA GLN A 71 8.61 11.44 -12.58
C GLN A 71 7.19 11.30 -12.06
#